data_AF-A0AAW1J339-F1
#
_entry.id   AF-A0AAW1J339-F1
#
_cell.length_a   1.000
_cell.length_b   1.000
_cell.length_c   1.000
_cell.angle_alpha   90.00
_cell.angle_beta   90.00
_cell.angle_gamma   90.00
#
_symmetry.space_group_name_H-M   'P 1'
#
loop_
_entity.id
_entity.type
_entity.pdbx_description
1 polymer ?
#
loop_
_entity_poly.entity_id
_entity_poly.type
_entity_poly.pdbx_seq_one_letter_code
_entity_poly.pdbx_strand_id
1 'polypeptide(L)'
;MHLTLGEVPTVILSSANAAKEAMRTHDSVLCSRPRLMLGEVIFYGCSDIALAPYGEYWRHVRKIATLELFTSARVHSFRTVRVEEVMELVKCLSMEVGNVVNLSQKKFDLSFEFFT
;
A
#
# COMPACT_ATOMS: atom_id res chain seq x y z
N MET A 1 24.90 2.94 1.02
CA MET A 1 25.15 4.40 1.12
C MET A 1 24.56 4.88 2.43
N HIS A 2 25.26 5.71 3.21
CA HIS A 2 24.76 6.27 4.48
C HIS A 2 24.60 7.79 4.31
N LEU A 3 23.42 8.31 4.60
CA LEU A 3 23.07 9.73 4.54
C LEU A 3 22.35 10.13 5.83
N THR A 4 22.43 11.41 6.21
CA THR A 4 21.58 11.96 7.27
C THR A 4 20.45 12.73 6.61
N LEU A 5 19.22 12.26 6.75
CA LEU A 5 18.03 12.93 6.22
C LEU A 5 17.45 13.83 7.31
N GLY A 6 17.76 15.13 7.24
CA GLY A 6 17.52 16.04 8.35
C GLY A 6 18.40 15.66 9.54
N GLU A 7 17.78 15.24 10.64
CA GLU A 7 18.47 14.78 11.86
C GLU A 7 18.51 13.25 11.98
N VAL A 8 18.01 12.51 10.97
CA VAL A 8 17.86 11.04 11.03
C VAL A 8 18.93 10.33 10.19
N PRO A 9 19.88 9.62 10.82
CA PRO A 9 20.82 8.75 10.10
C PRO A 9 20.08 7.66 9.33
N THR A 10 20.37 7.53 8.05
CA THR A 10 19.62 6.68 7.12
C THR A 10 20.57 5.89 6.22
N VAL A 11 20.35 4.58 6.13
CA VAL A 11 21.05 3.70 5.20
C VAL A 11 20.18 3.44 3.98
N ILE A 12 20.71 3.74 2.80
CA ILE A 12 20.04 3.52 1.52
C ILE A 12 20.53 2.22 0.89
N LEU A 13 19.57 1.35 0.58
CA LEU A 13 19.75 0.08 -0.12
C LEU A 13 19.39 0.27 -1.59
N SER A 14 20.38 0.40 -2.46
CA SER A 14 20.20 0.72 -3.89
C SER A 14 20.45 -0.48 -4.82
N SER A 15 20.37 -1.70 -4.31
CA SER A 15 20.51 -2.93 -5.11
C SER A 15 19.54 -4.01 -4.66
N ALA A 16 19.13 -4.87 -5.60
CA ALA A 16 18.23 -5.99 -5.32
C ALA A 16 18.82 -6.97 -4.29
N ASN A 17 20.13 -7.21 -4.34
CA ASN A 17 20.82 -8.07 -3.38
C ASN A 17 20.78 -7.48 -1.97
N ALA A 18 21.05 -6.17 -1.82
CA ALA A 18 20.98 -5.50 -0.53
C ALA A 18 19.55 -5.48 0.03
N ALA A 19 18.55 -5.21 -0.82
CA ALA A 19 17.14 -5.25 -0.43
C ALA A 19 16.71 -6.66 0.01
N LYS A 20 17.12 -7.71 -0.71
CA LYS A 20 16.86 -9.11 -0.33
C LYS A 20 17.47 -9.44 1.03
N GLU A 21 18.70 -9.00 1.27
CA GLU A 21 19.38 -9.25 2.54
C GLU A 21 18.63 -8.60 3.71
N ALA A 22 18.22 -7.35 3.56
CA ALA A 22 17.49 -6.64 4.61
C ALA A 22 16.05 -7.18 4.82
N MET A 23 15.31 -7.41 3.74
CA MET A 23 13.87 -7.72 3.79
C MET A 23 13.55 -9.22 3.86
N ARG A 24 14.55 -10.10 3.78
CA ARG A 24 14.37 -11.55 3.95
C ARG A 24 15.34 -12.13 4.97
N THR A 25 16.64 -11.95 4.76
CA THR A 25 17.67 -12.56 5.63
C THR A 25 17.65 -11.93 7.03
N HIS A 26 17.46 -10.61 7.11
CA HIS A 26 17.48 -9.84 8.36
C HIS A 26 16.14 -9.14 8.67
N ASP A 27 15.03 -9.63 8.11
CA ASP A 27 13.71 -9.01 8.25
C ASP A 27 13.29 -8.87 9.72
N SER A 28 13.53 -9.89 10.55
CA SER A 28 13.14 -9.89 11.97
C SER A 28 13.71 -8.71 12.77
N VAL A 29 14.86 -8.17 12.38
CA VAL A 29 15.50 -7.04 13.05
C VAL A 29 15.18 -5.70 12.36
N LEU A 30 14.96 -5.72 11.04
CA LEU A 30 14.80 -4.50 10.23
C LEU A 30 13.35 -4.17 9.85
N CYS A 31 12.39 -5.03 10.19
CA CYS A 31 10.99 -4.87 9.78
C CYS A 31 10.22 -3.79 10.55
N SER A 32 10.74 -3.33 11.70
CA SER A 32 10.05 -2.30 12.51
C SER A 32 9.98 -0.95 11.79
N ARG A 33 8.92 -0.19 12.06
CA ARG A 33 8.69 1.13 11.46
C ARG A 33 9.20 2.23 12.40
N PRO A 34 9.88 3.26 11.88
CA PRO A 34 10.22 4.43 12.67
C PRO A 34 8.93 5.15 13.06
N ARG A 35 8.91 5.73 14.27
CA ARG A 35 7.80 6.58 14.70
C ARG A 35 7.90 7.93 14.00
N LEU A 36 6.95 8.20 13.12
CA LEU A 36 6.84 9.45 12.37
C LEU A 36 5.76 10.32 13.01
N MET A 37 5.98 11.64 13.07
CA MET A 37 4.96 12.58 13.59
C MET A 37 3.62 12.46 12.84
N LEU A 38 3.66 12.17 11.54
CA LEU A 38 2.46 11.88 10.74
C LEU A 38 1.68 10.67 11.28
N GLY A 39 2.41 9.61 11.62
CA GLY A 39 1.88 8.40 12.25
C GLY A 39 1.19 8.68 13.58
N GLU A 40 1.84 9.50 14.41
CA GLU A 40 1.30 9.89 15.71
C GLU A 40 -0.01 10.66 15.57
N VAL A 41 -0.07 11.63 14.65
CA VAL A 41 -1.21 12.55 14.51
C VAL A 41 -2.38 11.93 13.72
N ILE A 42 -2.10 11.32 12.57
CA ILE A 42 -3.15 10.87 11.63
C ILE A 42 -3.53 9.40 11.87
N PHE A 43 -2.57 8.57 12.28
CA PHE A 43 -2.73 7.13 12.36
C PHE A 43 -2.84 6.61 13.80
N TYR A 44 -3.55 7.38 14.64
CA TYR A 44 -3.90 7.00 16.01
C TYR A 44 -2.69 6.53 16.82
N GLY A 45 -1.61 7.32 16.86
CA GLY A 45 -0.40 6.96 17.60
C GLY A 45 0.43 5.85 16.93
N CYS A 46 0.50 5.83 15.60
CA CYS A 46 1.13 4.74 14.83
C CYS A 46 0.53 3.36 15.17
N SER A 47 -0.80 3.23 15.23
CA SER A 47 -1.48 1.96 15.50
C SER A 47 -2.14 1.34 14.27
N ASP A 48 -1.97 1.94 13.09
CA ASP A 48 -2.40 1.36 11.82
C ASP A 48 -1.48 0.22 11.35
N ILE A 49 -1.93 -0.53 10.34
CA ILE A 49 -1.18 -1.70 9.82
C ILE A 49 0.11 -1.35 9.06
N ALA A 50 0.25 -0.12 8.55
CA ALA A 50 1.37 0.30 7.72
C ALA A 50 2.51 0.95 8.52
N LEU A 51 2.20 1.76 9.55
CA LEU A 51 3.20 2.48 10.36
C LEU A 51 3.40 1.92 11.77
N ALA A 52 2.58 0.98 12.25
CA ALA A 52 2.81 0.43 13.58
C ALA A 52 4.18 -0.26 13.71
N PRO A 53 4.91 -0.02 14.82
CA PRO A 53 6.15 -0.73 15.11
C PRO A 53 5.93 -2.24 15.14
N TYR A 54 6.96 -3.00 14.77
CA TYR A 54 6.86 -4.45 14.80
C TYR A 54 6.72 -4.95 16.25
N GLY A 55 5.74 -5.82 16.47
CA GLY A 55 5.42 -6.39 17.77
C GLY A 55 4.15 -7.22 17.73
N GLU A 56 3.72 -7.75 18.86
CA GLU A 56 2.54 -8.64 18.96
C GLU A 56 1.27 -8.00 18.39
N TYR A 57 1.03 -6.72 18.68
CA TYR A 57 -0.10 -5.98 18.13
C TYR A 57 -0.10 -5.98 16.59
N TRP A 58 0.99 -5.55 15.96
CA TRP A 58 1.09 -5.50 14.50
C TRP A 58 0.97 -6.89 13.88
N ARG A 59 1.58 -7.92 14.50
CA ARG A 59 1.46 -9.31 14.04
C ARG A 59 0.01 -9.79 14.06
N HIS A 60 -0.73 -9.44 15.11
CA HIS A 60 -2.14 -9.78 15.25
C HIS A 60 -3.01 -9.09 14.20
N VAL A 61 -2.88 -7.78 14.03
CA VAL A 61 -3.63 -7.00 13.02
C VAL A 61 -3.30 -7.49 11.61
N ARG A 62 -2.02 -7.74 11.31
CA ARG A 62 -1.61 -8.29 10.01
C ARG A 62 -2.19 -9.67 9.74
N LYS A 63 -2.28 -10.53 10.76
CA LYS A 63 -2.93 -11.84 10.66
C LYS A 63 -4.41 -11.70 10.32
N ILE A 64 -5.14 -10.83 11.02
CA ILE A 64 -6.56 -10.55 10.74
C ILE A 64 -6.72 -10.05 9.31
N ALA A 65 -5.98 -9.02 8.90
CA ALA A 65 -6.09 -8.47 7.55
C ALA A 65 -5.80 -9.51 6.47
N THR A 66 -4.82 -10.39 6.70
CA THR A 66 -4.47 -11.45 5.75
C THR A 66 -5.58 -12.49 5.62
N LEU A 67 -6.18 -12.91 6.74
CA LEU A 67 -7.23 -13.94 6.76
C LEU A 67 -8.59 -13.40 6.28
N GLU A 68 -8.89 -12.13 6.55
CA GLU A 68 -10.21 -11.57 6.28
C GLU A 68 -10.28 -10.77 4.98
N LEU A 69 -9.20 -10.04 4.64
CA LEU A 69 -9.20 -9.07 3.53
C LEU A 69 -8.38 -9.56 2.33
N PHE A 70 -7.22 -10.17 2.56
CA PHE A 70 -6.25 -10.50 1.50
C PHE A 70 -6.24 -11.98 1.09
N THR A 71 -7.37 -12.68 1.21
CA THR A 71 -7.50 -14.06 0.73
C THR A 71 -7.94 -14.10 -0.74
N SER A 72 -7.57 -15.18 -1.45
CA SER A 72 -8.03 -15.40 -2.83
C SER A 72 -9.56 -15.43 -2.93
N ALA A 73 -10.23 -16.03 -1.93
CA ALA A 73 -11.69 -16.06 -1.86
C ALA A 73 -12.28 -14.64 -1.78
N ARG A 74 -11.73 -13.77 -0.92
CA ARG A 74 -12.16 -12.36 -0.81
C ARG A 74 -11.87 -11.60 -2.10
N VAL A 75 -10.70 -11.79 -2.70
CA VAL A 75 -10.38 -11.17 -4.00
C VAL A 75 -11.40 -11.59 -5.06
N HIS A 76 -11.79 -12.87 -5.10
CA HIS A 76 -12.76 -13.38 -6.07
C HIS A 76 -14.18 -12.88 -5.80
N SER A 77 -14.59 -12.70 -4.53
CA SER A 77 -15.94 -12.21 -4.21
C SER A 77 -16.19 -10.79 -4.76
N PHE A 78 -15.15 -9.96 -4.84
CA PHE A 78 -15.23 -8.61 -5.43
C PHE A 78 -15.03 -8.58 -6.95
N ARG A 79 -14.97 -9.73 -7.62
CA ARG A 79 -14.71 -9.78 -9.07
C ARG A 79 -15.78 -9.03 -9.87
N THR A 80 -17.05 -9.20 -9.54
CA THR A 80 -18.16 -8.58 -10.27
C THR A 80 -18.07 -7.06 -10.23
N VAL A 81 -17.93 -6.48 -9.04
CA VAL A 81 -17.74 -5.03 -8.85
C VAL A 81 -16.58 -4.51 -9.70
N ARG A 82 -15.42 -5.17 -9.65
CA ARG A 82 -14.27 -4.73 -10.46
C ARG A 82 -14.53 -4.78 -11.97
N VAL A 83 -15.28 -5.77 -12.45
CA VAL A 83 -15.65 -5.85 -13.87
C VAL A 83 -16.61 -4.70 -14.21
N GLU A 84 -17.59 -4.42 -13.36
CA GLU A 84 -18.56 -3.34 -13.56
C GLU A 84 -17.88 -1.96 -13.64
N GLU A 85 -17.03 -1.61 -12.67
CA GLU A 85 -16.34 -0.31 -12.66
C GLU A 85 -15.40 -0.15 -13.88
N VAL A 86 -14.69 -1.21 -14.27
CA VAL A 86 -13.84 -1.17 -15.48
C VAL A 86 -14.68 -1.00 -16.75
N MET A 87 -15.82 -1.68 -16.84
CA MET A 87 -16.73 -1.56 -17.99
C MET A 87 -17.32 -0.15 -18.08
N GLU A 88 -17.67 0.46 -16.95
CA GLU A 88 -18.16 1.84 -16.94
C GLU A 88 -17.06 2.84 -17.33
N LEU A 89 -15.82 2.64 -16.87
CA LEU A 89 -14.69 3.43 -17.34
C LEU A 89 -14.49 3.31 -18.86
N VAL A 90 -14.52 2.10 -19.41
CA VAL A 90 -14.39 1.87 -20.87
C VAL A 90 -15.52 2.56 -21.63
N LYS A 91 -16.75 2.50 -21.10
CA LYS A 91 -17.90 3.20 -21.68
C LYS A 91 -17.74 4.72 -21.62
N CYS A 92 -17.25 5.28 -20.52
CA CYS A 92 -16.94 6.71 -20.43
C CYS A 92 -15.88 7.12 -21.46
N LEU A 93 -14.82 6.32 -21.62
CA LEU A 93 -13.75 6.59 -22.58
C LEU A 93 -14.22 6.49 -24.03
N SER A 94 -15.16 5.60 -24.34
CA SER A 94 -15.70 5.49 -25.71
C SER A 94 -16.57 6.67 -26.12
N MET A 95 -17.08 7.46 -25.17
CA MET A 95 -17.79 8.71 -25.44
C MET A 95 -16.85 9.89 -25.71
N GLU A 96 -15.57 9.77 -25.35
CA GLU A 96 -14.55 10.82 -25.47
C GLU A 96 -13.68 10.67 -26.73
N VAL A 97 -14.17 9.97 -27.75
CA VAL A 97 -13.41 9.73 -28.99
C VAL A 97 -13.09 11.05 -29.68
N GLY A 98 -11.80 11.29 -29.91
CA GLY A 98 -11.29 12.53 -30.50
C GLY A 98 -10.97 13.63 -29.49
N ASN A 99 -11.32 13.45 -28.21
CA ASN A 99 -10.99 14.37 -27.13
C ASN A 99 -9.70 13.95 -26.41
N VAL A 100 -9.01 14.92 -25.82
CA VAL A 100 -7.86 14.67 -24.93
C VAL A 100 -8.38 14.30 -23.55
N VAL A 101 -8.03 13.10 -23.07
CA VAL A 101 -8.46 12.59 -21.76
C VAL A 101 -7.29 12.49 -20.80
N ASN A 102 -7.50 12.92 -19.54
CA ASN A 102 -6.54 12.73 -18.45
C ASN A 102 -6.69 11.32 -17.84
N LEU A 103 -5.89 10.37 -18.33
CA LEU A 103 -5.90 8.99 -17.81
C LEU A 103 -5.37 8.86 -16.39
N SER A 104 -4.53 9.78 -15.90
CA SER A 104 -4.05 9.75 -14.52
C SER A 104 -5.20 9.97 -13.55
N GLN A 105 -6.09 10.92 -13.86
CA GLN A 105 -7.30 11.16 -13.07
C GLN A 105 -8.24 9.94 -13.14
N LYS A 106 -8.54 9.45 -14.36
CA LYS A 106 -9.44 8.30 -14.54
C LYS A 106 -8.97 7.03 -13.82
N LYS A 107 -7.66 6.78 -13.78
CA LYS A 107 -7.08 5.65 -13.02
C LYS A 107 -7.21 5.85 -11.51
N PHE A 108 -7.06 7.09 -11.04
CA PHE A 108 -7.22 7.41 -9.63
C PHE A 108 -8.67 7.19 -9.19
N ASP A 109 -9.64 7.68 -9.96
CA ASP A 109 -11.07 7.51 -9.68
C ASP A 109 -11.45 6.02 -9.64
N LEU A 110 -11.06 5.24 -10.66
CA LEU A 110 -11.28 3.80 -10.70
C LEU A 110 -10.68 3.07 -9.48
N SER A 111 -9.50 3.52 -9.02
CA SER A 111 -8.88 2.91 -7.85
C SER A 111 -9.70 3.15 -6.58
N PHE A 112 -10.35 4.31 -6.46
CA PHE A 112 -11.21 4.63 -5.33
C PHE A 112 -12.49 3.81 -5.35
N GLU A 113 -13.13 3.69 -6.52
CA GLU A 113 -14.34 2.87 -6.74
C GLU A 113 -14.12 1.38 -6.41
N PHE A 114 -12.90 0.85 -6.56
CA PHE A 114 -12.61 -0.52 -6.12
C PHE A 114 -12.56 -0.70 -4.60
N PHE A 115 -12.32 0.37 -3.83
CA PHE A 115 -12.16 0.32 -2.37
C PHE A 115 -13.37 0.84 -1.60
N THR A 116 -14.32 1.52 -2.24
CA THR A 116 -15.57 2.03 -1.66
C THR A 116 -16.78 1.25 -2.17
#